data_AF-A0A2U2ZQ96-F1
#
_entry.id   AF-A0A2U2ZQ96-F1
#
_cell.length_a   1.000
_cell.length_b   1.000
_cell.length_c   1.000
_cell.angle_alpha   90.00
_cell.angle_beta   90.00
_cell.angle_gamma   90.00
#
_symmetry.space_group_name_H-M   'P 1'
#
loop_
_entity.id
_entity.type
_entity.pdbx_description
1 polymer ?
#
loop_
_entity_poly.entity_id
_entity_poly.type
_entity_poly.pdbx_seq_one_letter_code
_entity_poly.pdbx_strand_id
1 'polypeptide(L)'
;MISRAVITDWAVQPGSHCPDTRPAGPPTPAAEQRARRHVQERLARRFPDLPSETLATAAAEAFAFFADARVRHYVPVLALKRAAGQLSERFAALGARGGGT
;
A
#
# COMPACT_ATOMS: atom_id res chain seq x y z
N MET A 1 8.69 11.30 -51.82
CA MET A 1 8.05 9.98 -51.69
C MET A 1 8.52 9.37 -50.37
N ILE A 2 7.65 9.32 -49.36
CA ILE A 2 7.97 8.79 -48.03
C ILE A 2 7.43 7.37 -47.97
N SER A 3 8.31 6.36 -48.03
CA SER A 3 7.92 4.96 -47.86
C SER A 3 7.98 4.60 -46.38
N ARG A 4 6.80 4.25 -45.85
CA ARG A 4 6.50 3.89 -44.46
C ARG A 4 7.42 2.77 -43.97
N ALA A 5 8.12 3.03 -42.87
CA ALA A 5 8.72 2.00 -42.03
C ALA A 5 7.64 0.99 -41.61
N VAL A 6 7.94 -0.28 -41.78
CA VAL A 6 7.13 -1.43 -41.35
C VAL A 6 7.12 -1.44 -39.82
N ILE A 7 6.03 -0.92 -39.23
CA ILE A 7 5.71 -1.08 -37.81
C ILE A 7 4.82 -2.32 -37.71
N THR A 8 5.42 -3.51 -37.67
CA THR A 8 4.70 -4.74 -37.27
C THR A 8 5.71 -5.74 -36.71
N ASP A 9 6.09 -5.57 -35.44
CA ASP A 9 6.73 -6.64 -34.66
C ASP A 9 6.36 -6.55 -33.17
N TRP A 10 5.08 -6.35 -32.86
CA TRP A 10 4.57 -6.49 -31.48
C TRP A 10 3.46 -7.54 -31.38
N ALA A 11 3.40 -8.48 -32.32
CA ALA A 11 2.47 -9.60 -32.24
C ALA A 11 2.79 -10.45 -31.01
N VAL A 12 2.08 -10.20 -29.91
CA VAL A 12 1.92 -11.13 -28.79
C VAL A 12 1.54 -12.47 -29.40
N GLN A 13 2.38 -13.50 -29.19
CA GLN A 13 2.11 -14.81 -29.76
C GLN A 13 0.72 -15.30 -29.28
N PRO A 14 -0.15 -15.77 -30.19
CA PRO A 14 -1.42 -16.35 -29.81
C PRO A 14 -1.15 -17.63 -29.00
N GLY A 15 -1.41 -17.57 -27.69
CA GLY A 15 -1.17 -18.67 -26.75
C GLY A 15 -0.43 -18.28 -25.46
N SER A 16 0.16 -17.08 -25.39
CA SER A 16 0.75 -16.59 -24.15
C SER A 16 -0.31 -15.87 -23.31
N HIS A 17 -1.14 -16.64 -22.58
CA HIS A 17 -1.92 -16.06 -21.50
C HIS A 17 -0.94 -15.57 -20.42
N CYS A 18 -1.07 -14.32 -19.98
CA CYS A 18 -0.32 -13.84 -18.82
C CYS A 18 -0.52 -14.85 -17.68
N PRO A 19 0.55 -15.35 -17.04
CA PRO A 19 0.41 -16.26 -15.92
C PRO A 19 -0.47 -15.59 -14.87
N ASP A 20 -1.47 -16.31 -14.35
CA ASP A 20 -2.28 -15.76 -13.26
C ASP A 20 -1.38 -15.63 -12.04
N THR A 21 -0.93 -14.39 -11.78
CA THR A 21 -0.06 -14.07 -10.64
C THR A 21 -0.87 -13.88 -9.35
N ARG A 22 -2.19 -14.12 -9.37
CA ARG A 22 -2.98 -14.05 -8.14
C ARG A 22 -2.55 -15.16 -7.18
N PRO A 23 -2.41 -14.87 -5.88
CA PRO A 23 -2.07 -15.89 -4.90
C PRO A 23 -3.15 -16.98 -4.85
N ALA A 24 -2.73 -18.25 -4.86
CA ALA A 24 -3.61 -19.41 -4.93
C ALA A 24 -4.45 -19.67 -3.66
N GLY A 25 -4.12 -19.02 -2.53
CA GLY A 25 -4.82 -19.19 -1.25
C GLY A 25 -4.57 -18.02 -0.32
N PRO A 26 -5.26 -17.92 0.83
CA PRO A 26 -5.07 -16.83 1.80
C PRO A 26 -3.63 -16.79 2.34
N PRO A 27 -3.15 -15.62 2.81
CA PRO A 27 -1.82 -15.52 3.40
C PRO A 27 -1.75 -16.34 4.69
N THR A 28 -0.59 -16.93 4.95
CA THR A 28 -0.35 -17.64 6.21
C THR A 28 -0.21 -16.64 7.37
N PRO A 29 -0.46 -17.04 8.63
CA PRO A 29 -0.28 -16.15 9.79
C PRO A 29 1.14 -15.55 9.87
N ALA A 30 2.16 -16.34 9.52
CA ALA A 30 3.55 -15.85 9.46
C ALA A 30 3.76 -14.79 8.36
N ALA A 31 3.10 -14.94 7.20
CA ALA A 31 3.14 -13.94 6.13
C ALA A 31 2.40 -12.66 6.54
N GLU A 32 1.25 -12.78 7.21
CA GLU A 32 0.53 -11.63 7.75
C GLU A 32 1.37 -10.88 8.80
N GLN A 33 2.03 -11.59 9.70
CA GLN A 33 2.90 -10.97 10.71
C GLN A 33 4.09 -10.25 10.06
N ARG A 34 4.71 -10.84 9.04
CA ARG A 34 5.77 -10.16 8.24
C ARG A 34 5.23 -8.89 7.57
N ALA A 35 4.04 -8.95 6.99
CA ALA A 35 3.42 -7.82 6.34
C ALA A 35 3.10 -6.67 7.33
N ARG A 36 2.63 -6.99 8.54
CA ARG A 36 2.40 -6.00 9.61
C ARG A 36 3.68 -5.26 9.99
N ARG A 37 4.80 -5.99 10.19
CA ARG A 37 6.11 -5.38 10.46
C ARG A 37 6.57 -4.48 9.31
N HIS A 38 6.43 -4.96 8.08
CA HIS A 38 6.80 -4.18 6.89
C HIS A 38 6.00 -2.87 6.78
N VAL A 39 4.71 -2.87 7.12
CA VAL A 39 3.91 -1.65 7.18
C VAL A 39 4.44 -0.68 8.24
N GLN A 40 4.75 -1.15 9.44
CA GLN A 40 5.32 -0.31 10.50
C GLN A 40 6.67 0.31 10.09
N GLU A 41 7.57 -0.49 9.50
CA GLU A 41 8.86 0.01 8.99
C GLU A 41 8.69 1.09 7.93
N ARG A 42 7.72 0.91 7.02
CA ARG A 42 7.44 1.92 5.97
C ARG A 42 6.82 3.20 6.54
N LEU A 43 5.98 3.08 7.56
CA LEU A 43 5.45 4.24 8.27
C LEU A 43 6.56 5.00 8.99
N ALA A 44 7.46 4.30 9.69
CA ALA A 44 8.60 4.93 10.37
C ALA A 44 9.53 5.68 9.41
N ARG A 45 9.78 5.12 8.22
CA ARG A 45 10.57 5.83 7.18
C ARG A 45 9.84 7.04 6.61
N ARG A 46 8.51 7.00 6.52
CA ARG A 46 7.70 8.09 5.94
C ARG A 46 7.44 9.22 6.94
N PHE A 47 7.38 8.91 8.23
CA PHE A 47 7.09 9.84 9.31
C PHE A 47 8.17 9.71 10.40
N PRO A 48 9.42 10.09 10.13
CA PRO A 48 10.54 9.87 11.04
C PRO A 48 10.42 10.63 12.36
N ASP A 49 9.68 11.75 12.36
CA ASP A 49 9.51 12.62 13.53
C ASP A 49 8.38 12.16 14.47
N LEU A 50 7.64 11.11 14.11
CA LEU A 50 6.53 10.62 14.92
C LEU A 50 6.98 9.52 15.89
N PRO A 51 6.44 9.51 17.13
CA PRO A 51 6.70 8.44 18.08
C PRO A 51 6.27 7.07 17.52
N SER A 52 7.09 6.05 17.78
CA SER A 52 6.83 4.67 17.33
C SER A 52 5.46 4.14 17.79
N GLU A 53 5.02 4.51 18.99
CA GLU A 53 3.70 4.18 19.52
C GLU A 53 2.56 4.78 18.68
N THR A 54 2.69 6.03 18.23
CA THR A 54 1.69 6.68 17.37
C THR A 54 1.59 5.96 16.03
N LEU A 55 2.72 5.58 15.45
CA LEU A 55 2.78 4.82 14.20
C LEU A 55 2.18 3.42 14.36
N ALA A 56 2.48 2.75 15.48
CA ALA A 56 1.94 1.44 15.80
C ALA A 56 0.42 1.47 15.96
N THR A 57 -0.11 2.47 16.67
CA THR A 57 -1.56 2.68 16.85
C THR A 57 -2.24 2.95 15.52
N ALA A 58 -1.71 3.85 14.69
CA ALA A 58 -2.29 4.13 13.36
C ALA A 58 -2.28 2.88 12.47
N ALA A 59 -1.21 2.09 12.49
CA ALA A 59 -1.15 0.82 11.77
C ALA A 59 -2.20 -0.18 12.30
N ALA A 60 -2.32 -0.33 13.62
CA ALA A 60 -3.28 -1.23 14.24
C ALA A 60 -4.73 -0.87 13.89
N GLU A 61 -5.09 0.42 14.00
CA GLU A 61 -6.39 0.95 13.60
C GLU A 61 -6.68 0.67 12.12
N ALA A 62 -5.68 0.87 11.25
CA ALA A 62 -5.83 0.62 9.82
C ALA A 62 -6.01 -0.86 9.49
N PHE A 63 -5.31 -1.77 10.18
CA PHE A 63 -5.51 -3.21 10.01
C PHE A 63 -6.86 -3.68 10.56
N ALA A 64 -7.30 -3.13 11.70
CA ALA A 64 -8.60 -3.44 12.29
C ALA A 64 -9.75 -3.04 11.36
N PHE A 65 -9.63 -1.91 10.66
CA PHE A 65 -10.61 -1.48 9.65
C PHE A 65 -10.83 -2.51 8.53
N PHE A 66 -9.82 -3.32 8.21
CA PHE A 66 -9.90 -4.38 7.18
C PHE A 66 -10.02 -5.79 7.78
N ALA A 67 -10.46 -5.92 9.05
CA ALA A 67 -10.55 -7.21 9.74
C ALA A 67 -11.42 -8.23 8.99
N ASP A 68 -12.45 -7.79 8.26
CA ASP A 68 -13.38 -8.66 7.53
C ASP A 68 -13.14 -8.69 6.00
N ALA A 69 -12.04 -8.12 5.53
CA ALA A 69 -11.74 -8.05 4.11
C ALA A 69 -11.51 -9.45 3.50
N ARG A 70 -12.29 -9.80 2.47
CA ARG A 70 -12.18 -11.08 1.75
C ARG A 70 -10.86 -11.21 0.99
N VAL A 71 -10.26 -10.10 0.54
CA VAL A 71 -9.03 -10.09 -0.27
C VAL A 71 -7.81 -9.76 0.59
N ARG A 72 -7.44 -10.70 1.46
CA ARG A 72 -6.40 -10.53 2.51
C ARG A 72 -5.02 -10.10 1.98
N HIS A 73 -4.63 -10.52 0.79
CA HIS A 73 -3.31 -10.20 0.20
C HIS A 73 -3.06 -8.72 -0.02
N TYR A 74 -4.11 -7.93 -0.21
CA TYR A 74 -3.97 -6.48 -0.41
C TYR A 74 -4.17 -5.67 0.88
N VAL A 75 -4.61 -6.31 1.96
CA VAL A 75 -4.82 -5.62 3.24
C VAL A 75 -3.57 -4.86 3.71
N PRO A 76 -2.33 -5.38 3.61
CA PRO A 76 -1.16 -4.63 4.04
C PRO A 76 -0.95 -3.31 3.28
N VAL A 77 -1.19 -3.31 1.95
CA VAL A 77 -1.01 -2.08 1.15
C VAL A 77 -2.13 -1.08 1.44
N LEU A 78 -3.36 -1.56 1.66
CA LEU A 78 -4.50 -0.72 2.00
C LEU A 78 -4.36 -0.12 3.40
N ALA A 79 -3.93 -0.92 4.38
CA ALA A 79 -3.66 -0.48 5.74
C ALA A 79 -2.57 0.59 5.76
N LEU A 80 -1.47 0.40 5.02
CA LEU A 80 -0.41 1.41 4.89
C LEU A 80 -0.94 2.73 4.33
N LYS A 81 -1.71 2.68 3.23
CA LYS A 81 -2.28 3.88 2.61
C LYS A 81 -3.21 4.61 3.57
N ARG A 82 -4.07 3.88 4.27
CA ARG A 82 -5.00 4.42 5.25
C ARG A 82 -4.28 5.08 6.42
N ALA A 83 -3.34 4.37 7.06
CA ALA A 83 -2.56 4.90 8.17
C ALA A 83 -1.78 6.16 7.77
N ALA A 84 -1.13 6.14 6.60
CA ALA A 84 -0.40 7.31 6.11
C ALA A 84 -1.33 8.51 5.83
N GLY A 85 -2.53 8.27 5.29
CA GLY A 85 -3.54 9.32 5.10
C GLY A 85 -3.96 9.94 6.43
N GLN A 86 -4.36 9.10 7.39
CA GLN A 86 -4.78 9.54 8.73
C GLN A 86 -3.70 10.37 9.44
N LEU A 87 -2.44 9.93 9.39
CA LEU A 87 -1.32 10.66 9.99
C LEU A 87 -1.08 12.01 9.31
N SER A 88 -1.18 12.06 7.97
CA SER A 88 -1.01 13.30 7.21
C SER A 88 -2.11 14.31 7.50
N GLU A 89 -3.37 13.84 7.58
CA GLU A 89 -4.52 14.68 7.94
C GLU A 89 -4.42 15.23 9.37
N ARG A 90 -4.05 14.38 10.34
CA ARG A 90 -3.83 14.81 11.73
C ARG A 90 -2.75 15.89 11.80
N PHE A 91 -1.66 15.77 11.04
CA PHE A 91 -0.60 16.77 11.01
C PHE A 91 -1.04 18.07 10.34
N ALA A 92 -1.74 18.00 9.21
CA ALA A 92 -2.29 19.17 8.55
C ALA A 92 -3.24 19.96 9.47
N ALA A 93 -4.07 19.26 10.25
CA ALA A 93 -4.97 19.87 11.22
C ALA A 93 -4.22 20.55 12.39
N LEU A 94 -3.09 20.00 12.84
CA LEU A 94 -2.24 20.61 13.86
C LEU A 94 -1.56 21.89 13.34
N GLY A 95 -1.04 21.86 12.10
CA GLY A 95 -0.45 23.03 11.44
C GLY A 95 -1.46 24.16 11.23
N ALA A 96 -2.70 23.82 10.85
CA ALA A 96 -3.76 24.80 10.65
C ALA A 96 -4.21 25.51 11.95
N ARG A 97 -4.11 24.84 13.11
CA ARG A 97 -4.45 25.43 14.41
C ARG A 97 -3.37 26.35 14.98
N GLY A 98 -2.13 26.28 14.48
CA GLY A 98 -1.01 27.12 14.92
C GLY A 98 -0.85 28.44 14.15
N GLY A 99 -1.64 28.67 13.09
CA GLY A 99 -1.52 29.82 12.19
C GLY A 99 -2.51 30.96 12.46
N GLY A 100 -2.90 31.18 13.72
CA GLY A 100 -3.72 32.31 14.14
C GLY A 100 -2.91 33.28 15.00
N THR A 101 -2.25 34.25 14.35
CA THR A 101 -1.75 35.48 14.99
C THR A 101 -2.73 36.61 14.73
#